data_AF-A0A4R2PV30-F1
#
_entry.id   AF-A0A4R2PV30-F1
#
_cell.length_a   1.000
_cell.length_b   1.000
_cell.length_c   1.000
_cell.angle_alpha   90.00
_cell.angle_beta   90.00
_cell.angle_gamma   90.00
#
_symmetry.space_group_name_H-M   'P 1'
#
loop_
_entity.id
_entity.type
_entity.pdbx_description
1 polymer ?
#
loop_
_entity_poly.entity_id
_entity_poly.type
_entity_poly.pdbx_seq_one_letter_code
_entity_poly.pdbx_strand_id
1 'polypeptide(L)'
;MTNDRARANDLALPVTRRTALASTAAAGAALWAGASASAPEDPILPLYRQWVQARKDWHKYADLPGNEHWNMPESIEAADREDRAFYAMLELTPCSMEGIAALAHVLWDLDGPSVVPEHPEYAEQCERTENKLVRAIWRSASGETGLPPDGRMKRHGIA
;
A
#
# COMPACT_ATOMS: atom_id res chain seq x y z
N MET A 1 -35.33 10.12 -26.91
CA MET A 1 -34.14 10.43 -27.73
C MET A 1 -33.04 9.49 -27.27
N THR A 2 -32.83 8.43 -28.04
CA THR A 2 -31.90 7.33 -27.78
C THR A 2 -30.53 7.71 -28.34
N ASN A 3 -29.53 7.85 -27.47
CA ASN A 3 -28.14 7.98 -27.89
C ASN A 3 -27.53 6.57 -27.99
N ASP A 4 -27.67 5.99 -29.17
CA ASP A 4 -26.91 4.83 -29.63
C ASP A 4 -25.41 5.16 -29.65
N ARG A 5 -24.66 4.57 -28.71
CA ARG A 5 -23.21 4.50 -28.84
C ARG A 5 -22.87 3.28 -29.67
N ALA A 6 -22.54 3.54 -30.93
CA ALA A 6 -21.99 2.56 -31.87
C ALA A 6 -20.81 1.80 -31.23
N ARG A 7 -20.95 0.46 -31.13
CA ARG A 7 -19.84 -0.44 -30.83
C ARG A 7 -19.13 -0.78 -32.13
N ALA A 8 -17.89 -0.30 -32.28
CA ALA A 8 -16.95 -0.88 -33.23
C ALA A 8 -16.41 -2.18 -32.62
N ASN A 9 -16.84 -3.33 -33.14
CA ASN A 9 -16.13 -4.58 -32.96
C ASN A 9 -15.61 -5.01 -34.32
N ASP A 10 -14.34 -4.69 -34.55
CA ASP A 10 -13.55 -5.15 -35.66
C ASP A 10 -13.51 -6.68 -35.70
N LEU A 11 -13.67 -7.18 -36.92
CA LEU A 11 -13.52 -8.56 -37.34
C LEU A 11 -12.04 -8.96 -37.24
N ALA A 12 -11.63 -9.54 -36.11
CA ALA A 12 -10.39 -10.27 -36.00
C ALA A 12 -10.67 -11.78 -36.00
N LEU A 13 -10.23 -12.44 -37.07
CA LEU A 13 -10.40 -13.86 -37.38
C LEU A 13 -9.88 -14.78 -36.24
N PRO A 14 -10.49 -15.97 -36.03
CA PRO A 14 -10.06 -16.91 -35.00
C PRO A 14 -8.75 -17.61 -35.41
N VAL A 15 -7.64 -17.23 -34.79
CA VAL A 15 -6.39 -18.00 -34.85
C VAL A 15 -6.48 -19.16 -33.85
N THR A 16 -6.71 -20.35 -34.39
CA THR A 16 -6.80 -21.62 -33.67
C THR A 16 -5.50 -21.97 -32.95
N ARG A 17 -5.47 -21.83 -31.61
CA ARG A 17 -4.38 -22.26 -30.72
C ARG A 17 -4.37 -23.78 -30.49
N ARG A 18 -4.28 -24.58 -31.55
CA ARG A 18 -3.97 -26.00 -31.44
C ARG A 18 -2.88 -26.34 -32.43
N THR A 19 -1.88 -27.08 -31.94
CA THR A 19 -0.73 -27.65 -32.67
C THR A 19 0.40 -26.68 -33.07
N ALA A 20 1.19 -26.27 -32.07
CA ALA A 20 2.65 -26.14 -32.19
C ALA A 20 3.25 -26.71 -30.91
N LEU A 21 3.40 -28.03 -30.87
CA LEU A 21 4.67 -28.75 -31.03
C LEU A 21 5.37 -28.98 -29.67
N ALA A 22 5.04 -30.14 -29.13
CA ALA A 22 5.80 -30.86 -28.13
C ALA A 22 7.01 -31.53 -28.80
N SER A 23 8.21 -31.10 -28.43
CA SER A 23 9.52 -31.75 -28.64
C SER A 23 10.56 -30.74 -28.13
N THR A 24 11.51 -31.01 -27.23
CA THR A 24 12.20 -32.23 -26.86
C THR A 24 12.84 -31.98 -25.50
N ALA A 25 12.61 -32.87 -24.54
CA ALA A 25 13.44 -33.00 -23.35
C ALA A 25 14.75 -33.70 -23.75
N ALA A 26 15.90 -33.10 -23.42
CA ALA A 26 17.05 -33.78 -22.80
C ALA A 26 18.33 -32.93 -22.88
N ALA A 27 19.13 -33.06 -21.82
CA ALA A 27 20.55 -32.76 -21.69
C ALA A 27 20.95 -31.29 -21.46
N GLY A 28 21.17 -30.97 -20.19
CA GLY A 28 21.85 -29.76 -19.76
C GLY A 28 21.76 -29.51 -18.27
N ALA A 29 22.00 -30.52 -17.42
CA ALA A 29 22.23 -30.31 -15.99
C ALA A 29 23.61 -29.65 -15.79
N ALA A 30 23.77 -28.42 -16.29
CA ALA A 30 24.78 -27.53 -15.80
C ALA A 30 24.25 -26.96 -14.49
N LEU A 31 24.99 -27.17 -13.41
CA LEU A 31 24.77 -26.54 -12.11
C LEU A 31 24.80 -25.02 -12.28
N TRP A 32 23.65 -24.43 -12.64
CA TRP A 32 23.35 -23.06 -12.30
C TRP A 32 23.13 -23.06 -10.79
N ALA A 33 24.22 -22.95 -10.03
CA ALA A 33 24.15 -22.19 -8.80
C ALA A 33 23.84 -20.75 -9.22
N GLY A 34 22.61 -20.52 -9.68
CA GLY A 34 22.02 -19.21 -9.75
C GLY A 34 21.97 -18.76 -8.31
N ALA A 35 22.94 -17.95 -7.90
CA ALA A 35 22.67 -16.98 -6.88
C ALA A 35 21.39 -16.29 -7.36
N SER A 36 20.26 -16.61 -6.74
CA SER A 36 19.03 -15.86 -6.93
C SER A 36 19.38 -14.45 -6.47
N ALA A 37 19.84 -13.61 -7.42
CA ALA A 37 19.90 -12.19 -7.21
C ALA A 37 18.48 -11.81 -6.82
N SER A 38 18.28 -11.50 -5.54
CA SER A 38 17.01 -10.99 -5.06
C SER A 38 16.65 -9.84 -5.98
N ALA A 39 15.44 -9.86 -6.54
CA ALA A 39 14.94 -8.72 -7.29
C ALA A 39 15.20 -7.45 -6.45
N PRO A 40 15.68 -6.36 -7.06
CA PRO A 40 15.90 -5.13 -6.32
C PRO A 40 14.60 -4.76 -5.59
N GLU A 41 14.74 -4.42 -4.31
CA GLU A 41 13.60 -3.99 -3.50
C GLU A 41 12.93 -2.77 -4.15
N ASP A 42 11.61 -2.71 -4.07
CA ASP A 42 10.85 -1.56 -4.51
C ASP A 42 11.30 -0.29 -3.77
N PRO A 43 11.57 0.83 -4.49
CA PRO A 43 12.13 2.03 -3.90
C PRO A 43 11.21 2.70 -2.86
N ILE A 44 9.91 2.39 -2.85
CA ILE A 44 8.96 2.89 -1.85
C ILE A 44 9.20 2.24 -0.49
N LEU A 45 9.56 0.95 -0.44
CA LEU A 45 9.51 0.17 0.80
C LEU A 45 10.46 0.65 1.91
N PRO A 46 11.72 1.05 1.62
CA PRO A 46 12.59 1.63 2.64
C PRO A 46 12.04 2.93 3.24
N LEU A 47 11.42 3.78 2.42
CA LEU A 47 10.84 5.06 2.87
C LEU A 47 9.55 4.83 3.64
N TYR A 48 8.70 3.92 3.17
CA TYR A 48 7.49 3.51 3.87
C TYR A 48 7.79 3.00 5.28
N ARG A 49 8.82 2.15 5.45
CA ARG A 49 9.24 1.70 6.79
C ARG A 49 9.71 2.86 7.68
N GLN A 50 10.41 3.85 7.12
CA GLN A 50 10.81 5.05 7.87
C GLN A 50 9.60 5.87 8.29
N TRP A 51 8.65 6.08 7.38
CA TRP A 51 7.40 6.79 7.64
C TRP A 51 6.57 6.10 8.74
N VAL A 52 6.37 4.78 8.66
CA VAL A 52 5.67 4.00 9.69
C VAL A 52 6.36 4.10 11.05
N GLN A 53 7.70 4.02 11.08
CA GLN A 53 8.43 4.13 12.34
C GLN A 53 8.34 5.55 12.93
N ALA A 54 8.46 6.58 12.09
CA ALA A 54 8.33 7.98 12.50
C ALA A 54 6.95 8.27 13.11
N ARG A 55 5.86 7.77 12.51
CA ARG A 55 4.50 7.90 13.07
C ARG A 55 4.34 7.19 14.41
N LYS A 56 4.90 5.98 14.56
CA LYS A 56 4.90 5.26 15.84
C LYS A 56 5.65 6.06 16.92
N ASP A 57 6.78 6.65 16.57
CA ASP A 57 7.57 7.48 17.47
C ASP A 57 6.80 8.75 17.83
N TRP A 58 6.19 9.42 16.84
CA TRP A 58 5.37 10.60 17.06
C TRP A 58 4.21 10.33 18.02
N HIS A 59 3.43 9.27 17.80
CA HIS A 59 2.35 8.88 18.70
C HIS A 59 2.84 8.54 20.11
N LYS A 60 3.97 7.83 20.21
CA LYS A 60 4.58 7.51 21.51
C LYS A 60 4.89 8.79 22.30
N TYR A 61 5.40 9.83 21.66
CA TYR A 61 5.72 11.09 22.33
C TYR A 61 4.50 11.97 22.56
N ALA A 62 3.53 11.97 21.64
CA ALA A 62 2.30 12.76 21.76
C ALA A 62 1.48 12.41 23.01
N ASP A 63 1.56 11.18 23.48
CA ASP A 63 0.86 10.70 24.69
C ASP A 63 1.66 10.91 26.00
N LEU A 64 2.87 11.48 25.94
CA LEU A 64 3.68 11.72 27.15
C LEU A 64 3.16 12.92 27.96
N PRO A 65 3.10 12.80 29.31
CA PRO A 65 2.83 13.94 30.18
C PRO A 65 3.84 15.07 29.95
N GLY A 66 3.37 16.30 29.80
CA GLY A 66 4.20 17.47 29.52
C GLY A 66 4.46 17.75 28.03
N ASN A 67 3.91 16.94 27.11
CA ASN A 67 3.97 17.16 25.66
C ASN A 67 2.61 17.54 25.06
N GLU A 68 1.75 18.22 25.82
CA GLU A 68 0.39 18.57 25.39
C GLU A 68 0.37 19.53 24.19
N HIS A 69 1.50 20.17 23.90
CA HIS A 69 1.70 21.07 22.77
C HIS A 69 2.52 20.45 21.62
N TRP A 70 2.87 19.17 21.72
CA TRP A 70 3.64 18.41 20.70
C TRP A 70 4.97 19.06 20.31
N ASN A 71 5.56 19.82 21.23
CA ASN A 71 6.75 20.65 20.98
C ASN A 71 8.02 20.09 21.65
N MET A 72 7.95 18.89 22.24
CA MET A 72 9.16 18.17 22.65
C MET A 72 10.08 17.97 21.43
N PRO A 73 11.41 18.14 21.58
CA PRO A 73 12.36 17.95 20.50
C PRO A 73 12.18 16.60 19.77
N GLU A 74 11.89 15.54 20.51
CA GLU A 74 11.68 14.19 19.98
C GLU A 74 10.40 14.08 19.14
N SER A 75 9.35 14.86 19.46
CA SER A 75 8.12 14.91 18.66
C SER A 75 8.34 15.65 17.34
N ILE A 76 9.09 16.76 17.39
CA ILE A 76 9.47 17.53 16.21
C ILE A 76 10.36 16.67 15.30
N GLU A 77 11.37 15.98 15.85
CA GLU A 77 12.24 15.11 15.06
C GLU A 77 11.46 13.93 14.43
N ALA A 78 10.48 13.36 15.14
CA ALA A 78 9.62 12.32 14.59
C ALA A 78 8.77 12.85 13.43
N ALA A 79 8.15 14.02 13.58
CA ALA A 79 7.40 14.68 12.50
C ALA A 79 8.28 14.98 11.29
N ASP A 80 9.48 15.52 11.50
CA ASP A 80 10.43 15.82 10.42
C ASP A 80 10.91 14.56 9.66
N ARG A 81 11.03 13.42 10.35
CA ARG A 81 11.33 12.13 9.71
C ARG A 81 10.15 11.60 8.91
N GLU A 82 8.94 11.74 9.46
CA GLU A 82 7.71 11.37 8.79
C GLU A 82 7.55 12.17 7.48
N ASP A 83 7.61 13.50 7.55
CA ASP A 83 7.43 14.38 6.40
C ASP A 83 8.45 14.10 5.30
N ARG A 84 9.74 13.97 5.66
CA ARG A 84 10.79 13.67 4.68
C ARG A 84 10.55 12.33 3.97
N ALA A 85 10.16 11.29 4.71
CA ALA A 85 9.88 9.99 4.12
C ALA A 85 8.63 10.04 3.23
N PHE A 86 7.58 10.74 3.67
CA PHE A 86 6.35 10.96 2.92
C PHE A 86 6.61 11.66 1.59
N TYR A 87 7.23 12.85 1.63
CA TYR A 87 7.51 13.61 0.41
C TYR A 87 8.48 12.87 -0.52
N ALA A 88 9.45 12.12 0.01
CA ALA A 88 10.32 11.28 -0.82
C ALA A 88 9.56 10.14 -1.53
N MET A 89 8.55 9.53 -0.89
CA MET A 89 7.72 8.51 -1.54
C MET A 89 6.90 9.07 -2.70
N LEU A 90 6.43 10.32 -2.59
CA LEU A 90 5.63 10.97 -3.65
C LEU A 90 6.42 11.22 -4.95
N GLU A 91 7.74 11.33 -4.86
CA GLU A 91 8.64 11.54 -6.01
C GLU A 91 9.03 10.23 -6.71
N LEU A 92 8.56 9.09 -6.22
CA LEU A 92 8.93 7.77 -6.70
C LEU A 92 7.73 7.04 -7.29
N THR A 93 8.01 6.13 -8.21
CA THR A 93 7.01 5.21 -8.76
C THR A 93 7.21 3.83 -8.15
N PRO A 94 6.18 3.23 -7.51
CA PRO A 94 6.27 1.84 -7.07
C PRO A 94 6.44 0.92 -8.28
N CYS A 95 7.28 -0.10 -8.16
CA CYS A 95 7.56 -1.08 -9.21
C CYS A 95 7.16 -2.52 -8.82
N SER A 96 6.50 -2.68 -7.67
CA SER A 96 6.01 -3.94 -7.13
C SER A 96 4.60 -3.80 -6.56
N MET A 97 3.94 -4.93 -6.29
CA MET A 97 2.65 -4.92 -5.60
C MET A 97 2.80 -4.50 -4.15
N GLU A 98 3.90 -4.85 -3.50
CA GLU A 98 4.24 -4.45 -2.14
C GLU A 98 4.38 -2.92 -2.03
N GLY A 99 5.03 -2.27 -3.00
CA GLY A 99 5.14 -0.82 -3.08
C GLY A 99 3.79 -0.12 -3.31
N ILE A 100 2.93 -0.69 -4.16
CA ILE A 100 1.56 -0.19 -4.35
C ILE A 100 0.74 -0.33 -3.07
N ALA A 101 0.86 -1.47 -2.37
CA ALA A 101 0.21 -1.70 -1.09
C ALA A 101 0.68 -0.68 -0.05
N ALA A 102 1.99 -0.39 0.02
CA ALA A 102 2.54 0.63 0.90
C ALA A 102 1.94 2.03 0.65
N LEU A 103 1.85 2.48 -0.61
CA LEU A 103 1.23 3.77 -0.91
C LEU A 103 -0.28 3.80 -0.61
N ALA A 104 -0.99 2.70 -0.86
CA ALA A 104 -2.40 2.58 -0.50
C ALA A 104 -2.60 2.63 1.02
N HIS A 105 -1.69 2.06 1.80
CA HIS A 105 -1.68 2.16 3.26
C HIS A 105 -1.45 3.60 3.73
N VAL A 106 -0.44 4.30 3.17
CA VAL A 106 -0.19 5.72 3.49
C VAL A 106 -1.42 6.58 3.21
N LEU A 107 -2.06 6.41 2.04
CA LEU A 107 -3.27 7.17 1.70
C LEU A 107 -4.44 6.86 2.64
N TRP A 108 -4.61 5.59 3.03
CA TRP A 108 -5.63 5.20 3.99
C TRP A 108 -5.40 5.80 5.38
N ASP A 109 -4.16 5.92 5.82
CA ASP A 109 -3.85 6.48 7.13
C ASP A 109 -4.03 8.00 7.19
N LEU A 110 -3.87 8.70 6.05
CA LEU A 110 -4.04 10.15 5.93
C LEU A 110 -5.49 10.57 5.68
N ASP A 111 -6.16 9.93 4.72
CA ASP A 111 -7.47 10.35 4.20
C ASP A 111 -8.58 9.31 4.44
N GLY A 112 -8.25 8.21 5.12
CA GLY A 112 -9.21 7.20 5.53
C GLY A 112 -10.17 7.67 6.64
N PRO A 113 -10.83 6.71 7.32
CA PRO A 113 -11.68 7.04 8.44
C PRO A 113 -10.93 7.82 9.54
N SER A 114 -11.46 9.00 9.88
CA SER A 114 -10.88 9.91 10.86
C SER A 114 -11.22 9.54 12.31
N VAL A 115 -12.27 8.74 12.50
CA VAL A 115 -12.71 8.23 13.81
C VAL A 115 -12.15 6.83 14.09
N VAL A 116 -12.16 6.43 15.36
CA VAL A 116 -11.76 5.07 15.78
C VAL A 116 -12.79 4.02 15.32
N PRO A 117 -12.41 2.74 15.14
CA PRO A 117 -13.32 1.69 14.67
C PRO A 117 -14.59 1.50 15.48
N GLU A 118 -14.54 1.76 16.78
CA GLU A 118 -15.67 1.63 17.70
C GLU A 118 -16.68 2.77 17.56
N HIS A 119 -16.31 3.87 16.91
CA HIS A 119 -17.20 5.01 16.71
C HIS A 119 -18.29 4.66 15.69
N PRO A 120 -19.58 5.01 15.94
CA PRO A 120 -20.68 4.66 15.04
C PRO A 120 -20.50 5.12 13.58
N GLU A 121 -19.84 6.26 13.37
CA GLU A 121 -19.57 6.80 12.03
C GLU A 121 -18.47 6.05 11.27
N TYR A 122 -17.67 5.22 11.92
CA TYR A 122 -16.52 4.57 11.27
C TYR A 122 -16.95 3.74 10.06
N ALA A 123 -18.00 2.93 10.22
CA ALA A 123 -18.54 2.11 9.14
C ALA A 123 -19.05 2.96 7.96
N GLU A 124 -19.68 4.10 8.24
CA GLU A 124 -20.11 5.04 7.20
C GLU A 124 -18.91 5.65 6.47
N GLN A 125 -17.87 6.07 7.20
CA GLN A 125 -16.66 6.62 6.62
C GLN A 125 -15.92 5.60 5.75
N CYS A 126 -15.82 4.33 6.18
CA CYS A 126 -15.27 3.25 5.35
C CYS A 126 -16.03 3.04 4.03
N GLU A 127 -17.31 3.40 4.00
CA GLU A 127 -18.19 3.20 2.85
C GLU A 127 -18.24 4.41 1.90
N ARG A 128 -17.50 5.49 2.20
CA ARG A 128 -17.26 6.59 1.26
C ARG A 128 -16.50 6.10 0.02
N THR A 129 -16.74 6.77 -1.10
CA THR A 129 -16.25 6.33 -2.42
C THR A 129 -14.73 6.26 -2.47
N GLU A 130 -14.06 7.28 -1.96
CA GLU A 130 -12.60 7.37 -1.85
C GLU A 130 -12.02 6.20 -1.05
N ASN A 131 -12.60 5.91 0.12
CA ASN A 131 -12.14 4.82 0.98
C ASN A 131 -12.40 3.44 0.36
N LYS A 132 -13.51 3.27 -0.35
CA LYS A 132 -13.77 2.05 -1.14
C LYS A 132 -12.71 1.80 -2.20
N LEU A 133 -12.28 2.86 -2.89
CA LEU A 133 -11.23 2.77 -3.92
C LEU A 133 -9.88 2.40 -3.30
N VAL A 134 -9.46 3.10 -2.25
CA VAL A 134 -8.20 2.80 -1.55
C VAL A 134 -8.18 1.37 -1.02
N ARG A 135 -9.28 0.92 -0.39
CA ARG A 135 -9.45 -0.46 0.07
C ARG A 135 -9.39 -1.48 -1.06
N ALA A 136 -9.90 -1.16 -2.26
CA ALA A 136 -9.80 -2.05 -3.41
C ALA A 136 -8.36 -2.18 -3.91
N ILE A 137 -7.62 -1.06 -3.99
CA ILE A 137 -6.21 -1.05 -4.37
C ILE A 137 -5.37 -1.85 -3.35
N TRP A 138 -5.55 -1.58 -2.06
CA TRP A 138 -4.88 -2.31 -0.98
C TRP A 138 -5.06 -3.82 -1.13
N ARG A 139 -6.30 -4.31 -1.14
CA ARG A 139 -6.60 -5.76 -1.22
C ARG A 139 -6.00 -6.41 -2.47
N SER A 140 -6.03 -5.69 -3.60
CA SER A 140 -5.45 -6.19 -4.84
C SER A 140 -3.92 -6.29 -4.79
N ALA A 141 -3.26 -5.38 -4.08
CA ALA A 141 -1.81 -5.25 -4.05
C ALA A 141 -1.18 -6.07 -2.91
N SER A 142 -1.78 -6.08 -1.72
CA SER A 142 -1.27 -6.82 -0.56
C SER A 142 -1.66 -8.31 -0.57
N GLY A 143 -2.72 -8.66 -1.29
CA GLY A 143 -3.35 -9.99 -1.21
C GLY A 143 -4.19 -10.21 0.05
N GLU A 144 -4.34 -9.20 0.90
CA GLU A 144 -5.19 -9.26 2.09
C GLU A 144 -6.66 -8.94 1.75
N THR A 145 -7.60 -9.43 2.55
CA THR A 145 -9.05 -9.21 2.34
C THR A 145 -9.62 -8.06 3.16
N GLY A 146 -8.82 -7.47 4.06
CA GLY A 146 -9.26 -6.49 5.05
C GLY A 146 -9.05 -5.03 4.64
N LEU A 147 -9.03 -4.17 5.67
CA LEU A 147 -8.60 -2.78 5.56
C LEU A 147 -7.07 -2.71 5.73
N PRO A 148 -6.42 -1.66 5.19
CA PRO A 148 -5.05 -1.36 5.57
C PRO A 148 -4.94 -1.25 7.11
N PRO A 149 -3.89 -1.80 7.73
CA PRO A 149 -3.73 -1.76 9.18
C PRO A 149 -3.64 -0.31 9.67
N ASP A 150 -4.26 0.02 10.80
CA ASP A 150 -4.17 1.39 11.34
C ASP A 150 -2.78 1.64 11.95
N GLY A 151 -2.07 2.66 11.47
CA GLY A 151 -0.77 3.06 12.02
C GLY A 151 -0.87 3.59 13.45
N ARG A 152 -2.07 4.01 13.88
CA ARG A 152 -2.38 4.57 15.20
C ARG A 152 -2.64 3.50 16.26
N MET A 153 -2.82 2.23 15.89
CA MET A 153 -3.27 1.18 16.81
C MET A 153 -2.10 0.52 17.57
N LYS A 154 -1.71 1.16 18.67
CA LYS A 154 -1.38 0.49 19.95
C LYS A 154 -1.81 1.35 21.14
N ARG A 155 -3.10 1.67 21.28
CA ARG A 155 -3.60 2.09 22.59
C ARG A 155 -3.75 0.83 23.45
N HIS A 156 -2.82 0.67 24.39
CA HIS A 156 -2.96 -0.34 25.43
C HIS A 156 -4.31 -0.10 26.11
N GLY A 157 -5.09 -1.17 26.26
CA GLY A 157 -6.29 -1.15 27.10
C GLY A 157 -5.89 -0.66 28.49
N ILE A 158 -6.38 0.51 28.86
CA ILE A 158 -6.47 0.90 30.26
C ILE A 158 -7.73 0.20 30.77
N ALA A 159 -7.48 -0.86 31.55
CA ALA A 159 -8.47 -1.46 32.43
C ALA A 159 -8.82 -0.51 33.58
#